data_AF-A0A932V0Z3-F1
#
_entry.id   AF-A0A932V0Z3-F1
#
_cell.length_a   1.000
_cell.length_b   1.000
_cell.length_c   1.000
_cell.angle_alpha   90.00
_cell.angle_beta   90.00
_cell.angle_gamma   90.00
#
_symmetry.space_group_name_H-M   'P 1'
#
loop_
_entity.id
_entity.type
_entity.pdbx_description
1 polymer ?
#
loop_
_entity_poly.entity_id
_entity_poly.type
_entity_poly.pdbx_seq_one_letter_code
_entity_poly.pdbx_strand_id
1 'polypeptide(L)'
;MAQTPASAPLHGLTLLNTREASTAGELSARLRALGGRVIEFPLLAFAPPESWAPFDAAWAGLTPATWVVFTSATAVARALGRIAELGHA
;
A
#
# COMPACT_ATOMS: atom_id res chain seq x y z
N MET A 1 6.97 -11.00 -30.14
CA MET A 1 7.66 -11.29 -28.86
C MET A 1 8.89 -10.42 -28.82
N ALA A 2 8.86 -9.30 -28.08
CA ALA A 2 10.01 -8.39 -28.02
C ALA A 2 11.15 -9.07 -27.26
N GLN A 3 12.33 -9.15 -27.88
CA GLN A 3 13.55 -9.65 -27.26
C GLN A 3 14.03 -8.64 -26.22
N THR A 4 14.09 -9.04 -24.94
CA THR A 4 14.70 -8.26 -23.87
C THR A 4 16.21 -8.20 -24.13
N PRO A 5 16.82 -7.00 -24.26
CA PRO A 5 18.25 -6.92 -24.52
C PRO A 5 19.04 -7.52 -23.35
N ALA A 6 20.15 -8.20 -23.67
CA ALA A 6 21.04 -8.84 -22.68
C ALA A 6 21.66 -7.87 -21.64
N SER A 7 21.42 -6.56 -21.79
CA SER A 7 21.86 -5.50 -20.87
C SER A 7 20.79 -5.06 -19.86
N ALA A 8 19.64 -5.74 -19.78
CA ALA A 8 18.59 -5.37 -18.83
C ALA A 8 19.02 -5.69 -17.38
N PRO A 9 18.86 -4.77 -16.41
CA PRO A 9 19.47 -4.90 -15.07
C PRO A 9 19.09 -6.16 -14.29
N LEU A 10 17.94 -6.76 -14.58
CA LEU A 10 17.42 -7.93 -13.86
C LEU A 10 17.38 -9.20 -14.74
N HIS A 11 18.04 -9.20 -15.91
CA HIS A 11 18.05 -10.36 -16.80
C HIS A 11 18.59 -11.61 -16.09
N GLY A 12 17.87 -12.74 -16.25
CA GLY A 12 18.22 -14.01 -15.62
C GLY A 12 17.79 -14.16 -14.15
N LEU A 13 17.32 -13.09 -13.50
CA LEU A 13 16.84 -13.15 -12.12
C LEU A 13 15.37 -13.56 -12.05
N THR A 14 15.05 -14.41 -11.07
CA THR A 14 13.68 -14.70 -10.66
C THR A 14 13.41 -14.04 -9.32
N LEU A 15 12.39 -13.19 -9.26
CA LEU A 15 12.04 -12.41 -8.08
C LEU A 15 10.70 -12.87 -7.53
N LEU A 16 10.63 -13.06 -6.21
CA LEU A 16 9.38 -13.28 -5.49
C LEU A 16 8.88 -11.94 -4.95
N ASN A 17 7.71 -11.51 -5.39
CA ASN A 17 7.07 -10.29 -4.90
C ASN A 17 6.01 -10.65 -3.86
N THR A 18 6.29 -10.33 -2.60
CA THR A 18 5.42 -10.65 -1.45
C THR A 18 4.49 -9.51 -1.03
N ARG A 19 4.45 -8.42 -1.80
CA ARG A 19 3.61 -7.26 -1.51
C ARG A 19 2.13 -7.62 -1.50
N GLU A 20 1.36 -6.77 -0.85
CA GLU A 20 -0.10 -6.81 -0.85
C GLU A 20 -0.64 -6.77 -2.30
N ALA A 21 -1.74 -7.48 -2.52
CA ALA A 21 -2.22 -7.82 -3.86
C ALA A 21 -2.51 -6.59 -4.74
N SER A 22 -3.08 -5.51 -4.20
CA SER A 22 -3.39 -4.31 -4.99
C SER A 22 -2.14 -3.54 -5.43
N THR A 23 -1.05 -3.61 -4.66
CA THR A 23 0.22 -2.94 -5.01
C THR A 23 1.26 -3.85 -5.67
N ALA A 24 1.05 -5.17 -5.66
CA ALA A 24 2.00 -6.12 -6.23
C ALA A 24 2.16 -5.95 -7.75
N GLY A 25 1.06 -5.74 -8.47
CA GLY A 25 1.06 -5.67 -9.94
C GLY A 25 1.92 -4.55 -10.52
N GLU A 26 1.85 -3.34 -9.94
CA GLU A 26 2.64 -2.19 -10.40
C GLU A 26 4.14 -2.45 -10.27
N LEU A 27 4.57 -2.96 -9.10
CA LEU A 27 5.97 -3.30 -8.88
C LEU A 27 6.42 -4.42 -9.83
N SER A 28 5.61 -5.46 -9.99
CA SER A 28 5.93 -6.57 -10.88
C SER A 28 6.07 -6.12 -12.34
N ALA A 29 5.22 -5.21 -12.81
CA ALA A 29 5.33 -4.65 -14.16
C ALA A 29 6.65 -3.91 -14.36
N ARG A 30 7.08 -3.10 -13.39
CA ARG A 30 8.38 -2.39 -13.43
C ARG A 30 9.56 -3.35 -13.41
N LEU A 31 9.52 -4.38 -12.56
CA LEU A 31 10.57 -5.39 -12.47
C LEU A 31 10.67 -6.24 -13.75
N ARG A 32 9.53 -6.59 -14.37
CA ARG A 32 9.49 -7.28 -15.68
C ARG A 32 10.06 -6.41 -16.79
N ALA A 33 9.78 -5.10 -16.78
CA ALA A 33 10.35 -4.15 -17.75
C ALA A 33 11.89 -4.05 -17.63
N LEU A 34 12.45 -4.30 -16.45
CA LEU A 34 13.90 -4.39 -16.21
C LEU A 34 14.49 -5.78 -16.55
N GLY A 35 13.70 -6.70 -17.11
CA GLY A 35 14.14 -8.03 -17.55
C GLY A 35 14.02 -9.15 -16.51
N GLY A 36 13.41 -8.89 -15.35
CA GLY A 36 13.22 -9.88 -14.30
C GLY A 36 12.00 -10.78 -14.51
N ARG A 37 12.10 -12.05 -14.13
CA ARG A 37 10.94 -12.96 -14.03
C ARG A 37 10.31 -12.82 -12.65
N VAL A 38 9.09 -12.29 -12.57
CA VAL A 38 8.44 -11.99 -11.28
C VAL A 38 7.30 -12.96 -10.99
N ILE A 39 7.36 -13.61 -9.82
CA ILE A 39 6.29 -14.42 -9.23
C ILE A 39 5.62 -13.57 -8.15
N GLU A 40 4.32 -13.35 -8.30
CA GLU A 40 3.52 -12.65 -7.30
C GLU A 40 3.00 -13.66 -6.27
N PHE A 41 3.30 -13.41 -5.00
CA PHE A 41 2.88 -14.24 -3.89
C PHE A 41 2.49 -13.36 -2.70
N PRO A 42 1.30 -12.74 -2.73
CA PRO A 42 0.90 -11.76 -1.72
C PRO A 42 0.84 -12.39 -0.33
N LEU A 43 1.58 -11.81 0.62
CA LEU A 43 1.60 -12.28 2.02
C LEU A 43 1.00 -11.27 3.00
N LEU A 44 0.67 -10.07 2.53
CA LEU A 44 0.13 -9.00 3.36
C LEU A 44 -1.28 -8.64 2.91
N ALA A 45 -2.20 -8.58 3.85
CA ALA A 45 -3.55 -8.05 3.67
C ALA A 45 -3.87 -7.10 4.81
N PHE A 46 -4.65 -6.06 4.52
CA PHE A 46 -5.11 -5.12 5.51
C PHE A 46 -6.61 -5.31 5.75
N ALA A 47 -6.99 -5.54 7.01
CA ALA A 47 -8.37 -5.54 7.46
C ALA A 47 -8.68 -4.25 8.25
N PRO A 48 -9.96 -3.87 8.40
CA PRO A 48 -10.34 -2.88 9.40
C PRO A 48 -9.84 -3.28 10.79
N PRO A 49 -9.59 -2.31 11.70
CA PRO A 49 -9.33 -2.65 13.10
C PRO A 49 -10.57 -3.34 13.70
N GLU A 50 -10.37 -4.10 14.78
CA GLU A 50 -11.48 -4.73 15.52
C GLU A 50 -12.49 -3.70 16.01
N SER A 51 -12.04 -2.49 16.31
CA SER A 51 -12.89 -1.35 16.67
C SER A 51 -12.26 -0.03 16.25
N TRP A 52 -13.11 0.88 15.77
CA TRP A 52 -12.75 2.27 15.49
C TRP A 52 -12.91 3.19 16.69
N ALA A 53 -13.50 2.73 17.79
CA ALA A 53 -13.83 3.58 18.95
C ALA A 53 -12.63 4.41 19.49
N PRO A 54 -11.40 3.87 19.59
CA PRO A 54 -10.26 4.67 20.03
C PRO A 54 -9.91 5.81 19.06
N PHE A 55 -10.01 5.56 17.75
CA PHE A 55 -9.78 6.56 16.71
C PHE A 55 -10.88 7.62 16.74
N ASP A 56 -12.15 7.22 16.82
CA ASP A 56 -13.30 8.13 16.83
C ASP A 56 -13.26 9.06 18.06
N ALA A 57 -12.91 8.53 19.24
CA ALA A 57 -12.76 9.32 20.46
C ALA A 57 -11.60 10.32 20.36
N ALA A 58 -10.46 9.90 19.81
CA ALA A 58 -9.32 10.78 19.58
C ALA A 58 -9.66 11.88 18.56
N TRP A 59 -10.37 11.51 17.49
CA TRP A 59 -10.82 12.43 16.43
C TRP A 59 -11.77 13.50 16.97
N ALA A 60 -12.76 13.10 17.77
CA ALA A 60 -13.73 14.02 18.38
C ALA A 60 -13.08 15.04 19.35
N GLY A 61 -11.92 14.71 19.91
CA GLY A 61 -11.17 15.59 20.81
C GLY A 61 -10.17 16.52 20.13
N LEU A 62 -10.01 16.45 18.81
CA LEU A 62 -9.04 17.28 18.10
C LEU A 62 -9.45 18.76 18.10
N THR A 63 -8.48 19.63 18.37
CA THR A 63 -8.61 21.09 18.20
C THR A 63 -7.92 21.53 16.92
N PRO A 64 -8.21 22.75 16.38
CA PRO A 64 -7.59 23.25 15.16
C PRO A 64 -6.05 23.30 15.17
N ALA A 65 -5.42 23.31 16.36
CA ALA A 65 -3.97 23.32 16.52
C ALA A 65 -3.36 21.90 16.64
N THR A 66 -4.13 20.83 16.41
CA THR A 66 -3.66 19.46 16.60
C THR A 66 -2.98 18.93 15.35
N TRP A 67 -1.76 18.41 15.52
CA TRP A 67 -1.02 17.74 14.45
C TRP A 67 -1.26 16.23 14.52
N VAL A 68 -1.50 15.62 13.36
CA VAL A 68 -1.65 14.16 13.22
C VAL A 68 -0.58 13.66 12.26
N VAL A 69 0.09 12.58 12.65
CA VAL A 69 1.15 11.96 11.84
C VAL A 69 0.72 10.55 11.41
N PHE A 70 0.86 10.26 10.11
CA PHE A 70 0.63 8.94 9.55
C PHE A 70 1.94 8.33 9.07
N THR A 71 2.17 7.06 9.40
CA THR A 71 3.41 6.33 9.06
C THR A 71 3.32 5.58 7.74
N SER A 72 2.13 5.51 7.12
CA SER A 72 1.92 4.82 5.84
C SER A 72 0.75 5.39 5.06
N ALA A 73 0.79 5.22 3.74
CA ALA A 73 -0.32 5.58 2.85
C ALA A 73 -1.60 4.81 3.21
N THR A 74 -1.49 3.54 3.63
CA THR A 74 -2.64 2.74 4.08
C THR A 74 -3.32 3.36 5.29
N ALA A 75 -2.56 3.88 6.26
CA ALA A 75 -3.12 4.53 7.44
C ALA A 75 -3.89 5.81 7.06
N VAL A 76 -3.34 6.63 6.16
CA VAL A 76 -4.02 7.83 5.64
C VAL A 76 -5.34 7.45 4.98
N ALA A 77 -5.33 6.51 4.04
CA ALA A 77 -6.52 6.12 3.28
C ALA A 77 -7.64 5.61 4.19
N ARG A 78 -7.31 4.77 5.18
CA ARG A 78 -8.29 4.22 6.12
C ARG A 78 -8.83 5.28 7.09
N ALA A 79 -7.97 6.15 7.60
CA ALA A 79 -8.38 7.24 8.49
C ALA A 79 -9.32 8.22 7.76
N LEU A 80 -8.98 8.64 6.53
CA LEU A 80 -9.85 9.51 5.73
C LEU A 80 -11.20 8.86 5.41
N GLY A 81 -11.20 7.56 5.10
CA GLY A 81 -12.44 6.80 4.93
C GLY A 81 -13.31 6.84 6.19
N ARG A 82 -12.71 6.59 7.37
CA ARG A 82 -13.42 6.65 8.64
C ARG A 82 -13.94 8.06 8.97
N ILE A 83 -13.12 9.08 8.73
CA ILE A 83 -13.51 10.48 8.95
C ILE A 83 -14.72 10.85 8.09
N ALA A 84 -14.75 10.41 6.83
CA ALA A 84 -15.89 10.63 5.95
C ALA A 84 -17.17 9.95 6.47
N GLU A 85 -17.06 8.74 7.05
CA GLU A 85 -18.19 8.03 7.67
C GLU A 85 -18.72 8.73 8.94
N LEU A 86 -17.84 9.35 9.74
CA LEU A 86 -18.23 10.10 10.93
C LEU A 86 -18.99 11.40 10.60
N GLY A 87 -18.89 11.88 9.36
CA GLY A 87 -19.44 13.17 8.93
C GLY A 87 -18.63 14.36 9.44
N HIS A 88 -18.87 15.53 8.85
CA HIS A 88 -18.36 16.79 9.38
C HIS A 88 -19.28 17.26 10.51
N ALA A 89 -18.70 17.56 11.68
CA ALA A 89 -19.25 18.60 12.55
C ALA A 89 -18.95 19.97 11.95
#